data_AF-W1PTR6-F1
#
_entry.id   AF-W1PTR6-F1
#
_cell.length_a   1.000
_cell.length_b   1.000
_cell.length_c   1.000
_cell.angle_alpha   90.00
_cell.angle_beta   90.00
_cell.angle_gamma   90.00
#
_symmetry.space_group_name_H-M   'P 1'
#
loop_
_entity.id
_entity.type
_entity.pdbx_description
1 polymer ?
#
loop_
_entity_poly.entity_id
_entity_poly.type
_entity_poly.pdbx_seq_one_letter_code
_entity_poly.pdbx_strand_id
1 'polypeptide(L)'
;MHSSKRIKLQISCLFQESTGPPRFLVRVDDTVRTAIQTALRSYPREGRLPFLGNNFDDFFVYCANSDFIALSPVVPIGRTGGRNFLLYKKKQKQEEYYFGE
;
A
#
# COMPACT_ATOMS: atom_id res chain seq x y z
N MET A 1 24.68 19.63 -6.22
CA MET A 1 23.56 18.97 -5.50
C MET A 1 22.26 19.54 -6.02
N HIS A 2 21.57 18.84 -6.93
CA HIS A 2 20.29 19.33 -7.46
C HIS A 2 19.21 19.09 -6.40
N SER A 3 18.79 20.16 -5.71
CA SER A 3 17.62 20.15 -4.86
C SER A 3 16.37 20.07 -5.74
N SER A 4 16.07 18.87 -6.25
CA SER A 4 14.79 18.59 -6.88
C SER A 4 13.69 19.01 -5.90
N LYS A 5 12.87 19.98 -6.30
CA LYS A 5 11.68 20.42 -5.54
C LYS A 5 11.01 19.17 -4.97
N ARG A 6 10.75 19.13 -3.65
CA ARG A 6 10.07 18.01 -2.98
C ARG A 6 8.61 17.97 -3.41
N ILE A 7 8.35 17.56 -4.65
CA ILE A 7 7.02 17.41 -5.22
C ILE A 7 6.33 16.30 -4.43
N LYS A 8 5.19 16.64 -3.83
CA LYS A 8 4.34 15.69 -3.11
C LYS A 8 3.15 15.34 -3.98
N LEU A 9 2.75 14.09 -3.93
CA LEU A 9 1.56 13.56 -4.56
C LEU A 9 0.57 13.17 -3.47
N GLN A 10 -0.67 13.60 -3.60
CA GLN A 10 -1.76 13.05 -2.79
C GLN A 10 -2.23 11.76 -3.43
N ILE A 11 -2.16 10.69 -2.65
CA ILE A 11 -2.60 9.35 -3.08
C ILE A 11 -3.70 8.85 -2.15
N SER A 12 -4.53 7.97 -2.70
CA SER A 12 -5.60 7.27 -1.99
C SER A 12 -5.28 5.78 -1.99
N CYS A 13 -5.31 5.15 -0.83
CA CYS A 13 -5.13 3.70 -0.71
C CYS A 13 -6.42 3.08 -0.21
N LEU A 14 -7.07 2.25 -1.02
CA LEU A 14 -8.22 1.47 -0.59
C LEU A 14 -7.72 0.10 -0.13
N PHE A 15 -8.09 -0.26 1.10
CA PHE A 15 -7.87 -1.58 1.65
C PHE A 15 -9.18 -2.36 1.55
N GLN A 16 -9.08 -3.66 1.24
CA GLN A 16 -10.25 -4.52 1.00
C GLN A 16 -11.30 -4.45 2.14
N GLU A 17 -10.85 -4.29 3.38
CA GLU A 17 -11.71 -4.30 4.58
C GLU A 17 -11.89 -2.91 5.22
N SER A 18 -11.58 -1.83 4.49
CA SER A 18 -11.68 -0.47 5.05
C SER A 18 -13.01 0.23 4.74
N THR A 19 -13.49 1.05 5.68
CA THR A 19 -14.64 1.97 5.55
C THR A 19 -14.42 3.08 4.50
N GLY A 20 -13.27 3.14 3.84
CA GLY A 20 -13.00 4.02 2.69
C GLY A 20 -11.50 4.20 2.45
N PRO A 21 -11.07 4.85 1.36
CA PRO A 21 -9.65 5.03 1.10
C PRO A 21 -9.06 6.18 1.93
N PRO A 22 -8.15 5.94 2.91
CA PRO A 22 -7.33 7.00 3.48
C PRO A 22 -6.53 7.72 2.39
N ARG A 23 -6.36 9.03 2.57
CA ARG A 23 -5.62 9.91 1.68
C ARG A 23 -4.44 10.51 2.40
N PHE A 24 -3.28 10.49 1.78
CA PHE A 24 -2.06 11.01 2.39
C PHE A 24 -1.11 11.54 1.32
N LEU A 25 -0.17 12.39 1.76
CA LEU A 25 0.83 13.00 0.90
C LEU A 25 2.12 12.20 0.96
N VAL A 26 2.57 11.73 -0.20
CA VAL A 26 3.86 11.05 -0.39
C VAL A 26 4.75 11.88 -1.29
N ARG A 27 6.07 11.71 -1.23
CA ARG A 27 6.95 12.34 -2.23
C ARG A 27 6.87 11.52 -3.52
N VAL A 28 6.98 12.19 -4.66
CA VAL A 28 6.98 11.49 -5.96
C VAL A 28 8.14 10.51 -6.12
N ASP A 29 9.25 10.77 -5.41
CA ASP A 29 10.47 9.95 -5.40
C ASP A 29 10.38 8.79 -4.39
N ASP A 30 9.42 8.83 -3.45
CA ASP A 30 9.24 7.73 -2.50
C ASP A 30 8.86 6.45 -3.27
N THR A 31 9.47 5.33 -2.89
CA THR A 31 9.11 4.03 -3.48
C THR A 31 7.69 3.64 -3.11
N VAL A 32 7.07 2.77 -3.94
CA VAL A 32 5.76 2.17 -3.63
C VAL A 32 5.75 1.57 -2.23
N ARG A 33 6.84 0.86 -1.83
CA ARG A 33 6.98 0.32 -0.48
C ARG A 33 6.85 1.39 0.60
N THR A 34 7.62 2.47 0.50
CA THR A 34 7.63 3.55 1.51
C THR A 34 6.29 4.27 1.59
N ALA A 35 5.67 4.52 0.44
CA ALA A 35 4.35 5.13 0.36
C ALA A 35 3.28 4.29 1.09
N ILE A 36 3.25 2.99 0.83
CA ILE A 36 2.30 2.08 1.47
C ILE A 36 2.58 1.89 2.97
N GLN A 37 3.85 1.81 3.39
CA GLN A 37 4.18 1.78 4.82
C GLN A 37 3.65 3.02 5.54
N THR A 38 3.69 4.18 4.88
CA THR A 38 3.11 5.41 5.41
C THR A 38 1.59 5.29 5.53
N ALA A 39 0.92 4.71 4.52
CA ALA A 39 -0.52 4.43 4.55
C ALA A 39 -0.93 3.52 5.72
N LEU A 40 -0.20 2.41 5.91
CA LEU A 40 -0.45 1.45 6.99
C LEU A 40 -0.28 2.09 8.37
N ARG A 41 0.68 3.00 8.52
CA ARG A 41 0.91 3.76 9.76
C ARG A 41 -0.12 4.86 10.00
N SER A 42 -0.66 5.48 8.94
CA SER A 42 -1.69 6.52 9.09
C SER A 42 -3.06 5.92 9.41
N TYR A 43 -3.34 4.71 8.90
CA TYR A 43 -4.62 4.03 9.08
C TYR A 43 -5.13 3.95 10.54
N PRO A 44 -4.37 3.40 11.52
CA PRO A 44 -4.82 3.35 12.91
C PRO A 44 -4.84 4.73 13.57
N ARG A 45 -4.02 5.68 13.10
CA ARG A 45 -4.01 7.07 13.62
C ARG A 45 -5.29 7.83 13.27
N GLU A 46 -5.96 7.43 12.18
CA GLU A 46 -7.28 7.94 11.81
C GLU A 46 -8.42 7.27 12.61
N GLY A 47 -8.12 6.37 13.54
CA GLY A 47 -9.13 5.65 14.32
C GLY A 47 -9.89 4.59 13.52
N ARG A 48 -9.36 4.17 12.37
CA ARG A 48 -10.00 3.20 11.48
C ARG A 48 -9.74 1.77 11.94
N LEU A 49 -10.76 0.94 11.76
CA LEU A 49 -10.72 -0.50 12.00
C LEU A 49 -11.13 -1.25 10.72
N PRO A 50 -10.74 -2.53 10.56
CA PRO A 50 -9.83 -3.32 11.41
C PRO A 50 -8.36 -2.88 11.29
N PHE A 51 -7.52 -3.27 12.26
CA PHE A 51 -6.08 -3.05 12.16
C PHE A 51 -5.49 -3.91 11.02
N LEU A 52 -4.88 -3.24 10.04
CA LEU A 52 -4.42 -3.89 8.81
C LEU A 52 -3.06 -4.57 8.98
N GLY A 53 -2.26 -4.15 9.95
CA GLY A 53 -0.84 -4.52 10.07
C GLY A 53 0.08 -3.35 9.73
N ASN A 54 1.39 -3.56 9.87
CA ASN A 54 2.42 -2.56 9.57
C ASN A 54 3.48 -3.08 8.57
N ASN A 55 3.35 -4.34 8.13
CA ASN A 55 4.28 -4.94 7.19
C ASN A 55 3.75 -4.80 5.76
N PHE A 56 4.54 -4.15 4.89
CA PHE A 56 4.22 -4.03 3.48
C PHE A 56 4.15 -5.39 2.76
N ASP A 57 5.04 -6.32 3.16
CA ASP A 57 5.18 -7.59 2.45
C ASP A 57 3.93 -8.46 2.54
N ASP A 58 3.08 -8.21 3.53
CA ASP A 58 1.80 -8.88 3.70
C ASP A 58 0.74 -8.44 2.66
N PHE A 59 1.07 -7.53 1.73
CA PHE A 59 0.12 -6.97 0.78
C PHE A 59 0.58 -7.06 -0.69
N PHE A 60 -0.38 -7.30 -1.58
CA PHE A 60 -0.27 -6.95 -3.00
C PHE A 60 -0.81 -5.55 -3.22
N VAL A 61 -0.13 -4.77 -4.06
CA VAL A 61 -0.48 -3.37 -4.34
C VAL A 61 -0.76 -3.22 -5.82
N TYR A 62 -1.95 -2.73 -6.15
CA TYR A 62 -2.37 -2.49 -7.53
C TYR A 62 -2.71 -1.02 -7.73
N CYS A 63 -2.57 -0.52 -8.96
CA CYS A 63 -3.17 0.75 -9.34
C CYS A 63 -4.64 0.50 -9.73
N ALA A 64 -5.57 1.28 -9.17
CA ALA A 64 -7.01 1.09 -9.41
C ALA A 64 -7.43 1.29 -10.88
N ASN A 65 -6.61 1.99 -11.67
CA ASN A 65 -6.86 2.29 -13.08
C ASN A 65 -5.97 1.46 -14.03
N SER A 66 -5.34 0.39 -13.54
CA SER A 66 -4.43 -0.47 -14.29
C SER A 66 -5.05 -1.84 -14.51
N ASP A 67 -4.48 -2.62 -15.44
CA ASP A 67 -4.86 -4.01 -15.78
C ASP A 67 -4.63 -5.04 -14.65
N PHE A 68 -4.83 -4.65 -13.39
CA PHE A 68 -4.60 -5.48 -12.19
C PHE A 68 -3.18 -6.08 -12.14
N ILE A 69 -2.19 -5.35 -12.67
CA ILE A 69 -0.78 -5.71 -12.55
C ILE A 69 -0.26 -5.19 -11.20
N ALA A 70 0.31 -6.10 -10.41
CA ALA A 70 0.90 -5.74 -9.12
C ALA A 70 2.10 -4.79 -9.34
N LEU A 71 2.12 -3.70 -8.57
CA LEU A 71 3.19 -2.71 -8.62
C LEU A 71 4.45 -3.25 -7.96
N SER A 72 5.59 -3.00 -8.62
CA SER A 72 6.89 -3.32 -8.04
C SER A 72 7.19 -2.41 -6.83
N PRO A 73 7.60 -2.96 -5.68
CA PRO A 73 7.80 -2.20 -4.44
C PRO A 73 8.94 -1.18 -4.51
N VAL A 74 9.90 -1.37 -5.42
CA VAL A 74 11.10 -0.55 -5.56
C VAL A 74 10.92 0.62 -6.54
N VAL A 75 9.83 0.64 -7.31
CA VAL A 75 9.56 1.70 -8.27
C VAL A 75 9.12 2.97 -7.53
N PRO A 76 9.58 4.17 -7.93
CA PRO A 76 9.08 5.43 -7.40
C PRO A 76 7.58 5.58 -7.67
N ILE A 77 6.81 5.97 -6.67
CA ILE A 77 5.35 6.03 -6.79
C ILE A 77 4.90 7.04 -7.84
N GLY A 78 5.64 8.14 -8.02
CA GLY A 78 5.39 9.12 -9.08
C GLY A 78 5.51 8.54 -10.50
N ARG A 79 6.26 7.44 -10.69
CA ARG A 79 6.43 6.77 -11.99
C ARG A 79 5.28 5.82 -12.32
N THR A 80 4.45 5.47 -11.35
CA THR A 80 3.31 4.57 -11.55
C THR A 80 2.17 5.25 -12.31
N GLY A 81 2.15 6.59 -12.38
CA GLY A 81 1.09 7.38 -13.02
C GLY A 81 -0.27 7.36 -12.29
N GLY A 82 -0.46 6.43 -11.35
CA GLY A 82 -1.66 6.26 -10.56
C GLY A 82 -1.71 7.15 -9.32
N ARG A 83 -2.94 7.46 -8.87
CA ARG A 83 -3.19 8.14 -7.59
C ARG A 83 -4.06 7.32 -6.64
N ASN A 84 -4.69 6.28 -7.14
CA ASN A 84 -5.57 5.39 -6.38
C ASN A 84 -4.96 3.99 -6.41
N PHE A 85 -4.71 3.45 -5.23
CA PHE A 85 -4.06 2.16 -5.07
C PHE A 85 -4.96 1.22 -4.28
N LEU A 86 -4.98 -0.05 -4.67
CA LEU A 86 -5.72 -1.12 -4.02
C LEU A 86 -4.73 -2.02 -3.28
N LEU A 87 -5.01 -2.31 -2.02
CA LEU A 87 -4.18 -3.15 -1.17
C LEU A 87 -4.94 -4.42 -0.78
N TYR A 88 -4.40 -5.55 -1.21
CA TYR A 88 -4.93 -6.88 -0.94
C TYR A 88 -3.99 -7.61 0.01
N LYS A 89 -4.51 -8.06 1.15
CA LYS A 89 -3.71 -8.83 2.10
C LYS A 89 -3.41 -10.20 1.50
N LYS A 90 -2.13 -10.56 1.42
CA LYS A 90 -1.68 -11.90 1.06
C LYS A 90 -2.21 -12.87 2.11
N LYS A 91 -2.81 -13.97 1.68
CA LYS A 91 -3.09 -15.09 2.59
C LYS A 91 -1.74 -15.66 3.01
N GLN A 92 -1.38 -15.55 4.29
CA GLN A 92 -0.26 -16.31 4.82
C GLN A 92 -0.61 -17.79 4.66
N LYS A 93 0.28 -18.59 4.06
CA LYS A 93 0.18 -20.04 4.15
C LYS A 93 0.25 -20.40 5.64
N GLN A 94 -0.87 -20.78 6.25
CA GLN A 94 -0.82 -21.72 7.36
C GLN A 94 -0.49 -23.06 6.72
N GLU A 95 0.77 -23.50 6.83
CA GLU A 95 1.15 -24.87 6.54
C GLU A 95 0.64 -25.76 7.68
N GLU A 96 -0.22 -26.72 7.30
CA GLU A 96 -0.50 -28.03 7.87
C GLU A 96 -0.23 -28.30 9.37
N TYR A 97 -1.30 -28.62 10.10
CA TYR A 97 -1.25 -29.47 11.31
C TYR A 97 -2.29 -30.60 11.21
N TYR A 98 -1.75 -31.82 11.07
CA TYR A 98 -2.27 -33.18 11.29
C TYR A 98 -3.78 -33.46 11.37
N PHE A 99 -4.25 -34.30 10.45
CA PHE A 99 -5.01 -35.48 10.85
C PHE A 99 -4.40 -36.68 10.14
N GLY A 100 -3.40 -37.27 10.80
CA GLY A 100 -3.25 -38.72 10.68
C GLY A 100 -4.38 -39.34 11.49
N GLU A 101 -5.28 -40.05 10.82
CA GLU A 101 -5.51 -41.49 10.97
C GLU A 101 -6.10 -42.02 9.66
#